data_AF-A0A1D2WPL9-F1
#
_entry.id   AF-A0A1D2WPL9-F1
#
_cell.length_a   1.000
_cell.length_b   1.000
_cell.length_c   1.000
_cell.angle_alpha   90.00
_cell.angle_beta   90.00
_cell.angle_gamma   90.00
#
_symmetry.space_group_name_H-M   'P 1'
#
loop_
_entity.id
_entity.type
_entity.pdbx_description
1 polymer ?
#
loop_
_entity_poly.entity_id
_entity_poly.type
_entity_poly.pdbx_seq_one_letter_code
_entity_poly.pdbx_strand_id
1 'polypeptide(L)'
;MANKFVRIILIVVLFVIFFEVGLFSSYTIVTAEAPNIQGLIDMQIQKISSILNPETVNEALIKDPTPINITNKKDVALKMQDLSKVDGVNVDSMNISTRDNPSNDKNFTVIIEALGYASPNSTSGQIIISQEPSYKIIASAPASYRGEGIMADTNSMTITSVLKLY
;
A
#
# COMPACT_ATOMS: atom_id res chain seq x y z
N MET A 1 24.56 -52.36 -8.26
CA MET A 1 25.11 -51.07 -7.80
C MET A 1 24.20 -49.98 -8.38
N ALA A 2 23.25 -49.44 -7.60
CA ALA A 2 22.29 -48.47 -8.13
C ALA A 2 23.05 -47.25 -8.67
N ASN A 3 22.74 -46.84 -9.90
CA ASN A 3 23.42 -45.75 -10.59
C ASN A 3 23.36 -44.48 -9.72
N LYS A 4 24.49 -43.77 -9.57
CA LYS A 4 24.65 -42.68 -8.59
C LYS A 4 23.56 -41.60 -8.73
N PHE A 5 23.13 -41.36 -9.97
CA PHE A 5 22.02 -40.48 -10.33
C PHE A 5 20.65 -40.97 -9.82
N VAL A 6 20.37 -42.26 -9.92
CA VAL A 6 19.12 -42.84 -9.44
C VAL A 6 19.03 -42.71 -7.93
N ARG A 7 20.14 -42.92 -7.20
CA ARG A 7 20.20 -42.73 -5.75
C ARG A 7 19.95 -41.27 -5.35
N ILE A 8 20.49 -40.30 -6.09
CA ILE A 8 20.27 -38.86 -5.82
C ILE A 8 18.80 -38.49 -6.03
N ILE A 9 18.19 -38.92 -7.13
CA ILE A 9 16.77 -38.67 -7.41
C ILE A 9 15.89 -39.27 -6.32
N LEU A 10 16.19 -40.50 -5.89
CA LEU A 10 15.44 -41.17 -4.82
C LEU A 10 15.54 -40.41 -3.49
N ILE A 11 16.71 -39.85 -3.17
CA ILE A 11 16.90 -39.02 -1.98
C ILE A 11 16.12 -37.71 -2.08
N VAL A 12 16.10 -37.06 -3.24
CA VAL A 12 15.33 -35.81 -3.44
C VAL A 12 13.83 -36.06 -3.31
N VAL A 13 13.31 -37.12 -3.95
CA VAL A 13 11.89 -37.49 -3.84
C VAL A 13 11.52 -37.81 -2.40
N LEU A 14 12.37 -38.56 -1.70
CA LEU A 14 12.17 -38.87 -0.28
C LEU A 14 12.19 -37.59 0.57
N PHE A 15 13.13 -36.67 0.31
CA PHE A 15 13.20 -35.40 1.02
C PHE A 15 11.94 -34.56 0.83
N VAL A 16 11.39 -34.47 -0.39
CA VAL A 16 10.13 -33.76 -0.65
C VAL A 16 8.98 -34.39 0.12
N ILE A 17 8.85 -35.72 0.12
CA ILE A 17 7.79 -36.41 0.86
C ILE A 17 7.91 -36.16 2.38
N PHE A 18 9.12 -36.29 2.94
CA PHE A 18 9.35 -36.01 4.36
C PHE A 18 9.14 -34.54 4.72
N PHE A 19 9.49 -33.62 3.82
CA PHE A 19 9.29 -32.20 4.01
C PHE A 19 7.79 -31.84 4.06
N GLU A 20 6.97 -32.37 3.14
CA GLU A 20 5.52 -32.16 3.14
C GLU A 20 4.86 -32.69 4.43
N VAL A 21 5.22 -33.90 4.88
CA VAL A 21 4.70 -34.48 6.13
C VAL A 21 5.18 -33.70 7.36
N GLY A 22 6.43 -33.22 7.34
CA GLY A 22 6.97 -32.36 8.38
C GLY A 22 6.24 -31.02 8.47
N LEU A 23 5.91 -30.43 7.33
CA LEU A 23 5.11 -29.22 7.25
C LEU A 23 3.70 -29.49 7.82
N PHE A 24 3.01 -30.55 7.38
CA PHE A 24 1.70 -30.90 7.94
C PHE A 24 1.71 -31.14 9.45
N SER A 25 2.73 -31.82 9.98
CA SER A 25 2.83 -32.05 11.43
C SER A 25 3.14 -30.77 12.22
N SER A 26 3.93 -29.84 11.67
CA SER A 26 4.16 -28.54 12.32
C SER A 26 2.89 -27.69 12.39
N TYR A 27 2.05 -27.72 11.36
CA TYR A 27 0.78 -26.98 11.36
C TYR A 27 -0.21 -27.56 12.38
N THR A 28 -0.34 -28.89 12.47
CA THR A 28 -1.26 -29.51 13.46
C THR A 28 -0.80 -29.32 14.91
N ILE A 29 0.51 -29.25 15.17
CA ILE A 29 1.06 -28.96 16.51
C ILE A 29 0.75 -27.52 16.94
N VAL A 30 0.74 -26.56 16.01
CA VAL A 30 0.51 -25.14 16.33
C VAL A 30 -0.98 -24.79 16.35
N THR A 31 -1.83 -25.44 15.55
CA THR A 31 -3.25 -25.05 15.41
C THR A 31 -4.27 -25.97 16.08
N ALA A 32 -3.88 -27.18 16.50
CA ALA A 32 -4.76 -28.20 17.11
C ALA A 32 -6.03 -28.56 16.30
N GLU A 33 -6.07 -28.22 15.00
CA GLU A 33 -7.17 -28.52 14.08
C GLU A 33 -6.71 -29.47 12.95
N ALA A 34 -7.66 -30.21 12.37
CA ALA A 34 -7.38 -31.16 11.29
C ALA A 34 -6.86 -30.41 10.03
N PRO A 35 -5.77 -30.88 9.39
CA PRO A 35 -5.12 -30.13 8.33
C PRO A 35 -6.00 -30.07 7.07
N ASN A 36 -6.26 -28.85 6.58
CA ASN A 36 -6.96 -28.64 5.31
C ASN A 36 -5.97 -28.82 4.13
N ILE A 37 -5.86 -30.06 3.67
CA ILE A 37 -4.93 -30.49 2.62
C ILE A 37 -5.17 -29.73 1.31
N GLN A 38 -6.43 -29.47 0.95
CA GLN A 38 -6.80 -28.83 -0.30
C GLN A 38 -6.32 -27.37 -0.34
N GLY A 39 -6.53 -26.61 0.74
CA GLY A 39 -6.11 -25.21 0.82
C GLY A 39 -4.58 -25.02 0.79
N LEU A 40 -3.81 -26.00 1.28
CA LEU A 40 -2.35 -25.95 1.25
C LEU A 40 -1.79 -26.25 -0.14
N ILE A 41 -2.40 -27.19 -0.88
CA ILE A 41 -2.02 -27.46 -2.28
C ILE A 41 -2.32 -26.26 -3.17
N ASP A 42 -3.50 -25.65 -3.02
CA ASP A 42 -3.89 -24.49 -3.83
C ASP A 42 -2.97 -23.28 -3.61
N MET A 43 -2.52 -23.07 -2.37
CA MET A 43 -1.56 -22.02 -2.02
C MET A 43 -0.17 -22.28 -2.63
N GLN A 44 0.26 -23.54 -2.72
CA GLN A 44 1.52 -23.90 -3.37
C GLN A 44 1.45 -23.75 -4.89
N ILE A 45 0.34 -24.15 -5.53
CA ILE A 45 0.11 -23.98 -6.98
C ILE A 45 0.10 -22.50 -7.37
N GLN A 46 -0.56 -21.64 -6.58
CA GLN A 46 -0.55 -20.19 -6.81
C GLN A 46 0.86 -19.60 -6.76
N LYS A 47 1.68 -19.99 -5.78
CA LYS A 47 3.07 -19.50 -5.65
C LYS A 47 3.96 -19.95 -6.81
N ILE A 48 3.82 -21.19 -7.27
CA ILE A 48 4.59 -21.72 -8.41
C ILE A 48 4.15 -21.07 -9.73
N SER A 49 2.84 -20.93 -9.95
CA SER A 49 2.29 -20.24 -11.12
C SER A 49 2.75 -18.78 -11.21
N SER A 50 2.84 -18.09 -10.06
CA SER A 50 3.32 -16.71 -9.97
C SER A 50 4.81 -16.54 -10.30
N ILE A 51 5.62 -17.59 -10.23
CA ILE A 51 7.06 -17.54 -10.55
C ILE A 51 7.31 -17.92 -12.02
N LEU A 52 6.45 -18.75 -12.61
CA LEU A 52 6.62 -19.27 -13.97
C LEU A 52 6.00 -18.38 -15.06
N ASN A 53 5.14 -17.43 -14.70
CA ASN A 53 4.57 -16.45 -15.63
C ASN A 53 5.22 -15.06 -15.47
N PRO A 54 6.29 -14.73 -16.22
CA PRO A 54 6.98 -13.44 -16.14
C PRO A 54 6.08 -12.23 -16.47
N GLU A 55 4.97 -12.43 -17.18
CA GLU A 55 4.01 -11.36 -17.48
C GLU A 55 3.14 -10.95 -16.27
N THR A 56 2.86 -11.86 -15.34
CA THR A 56 2.05 -11.57 -14.13
C THR A 56 2.89 -11.02 -12.97
N VAL A 57 4.20 -11.27 -12.97
CA VAL A 57 5.12 -10.71 -11.95
C VAL A 57 5.27 -9.19 -12.10
N ASN A 58 4.98 -8.63 -13.28
CA ASN A 58 4.90 -7.17 -13.48
C ASN A 58 3.69 -6.52 -12.82
N GLU A 59 2.63 -7.27 -12.50
CA GLU A 59 1.49 -6.78 -11.72
C GLU A 59 1.70 -6.96 -10.21
N ALA A 60 2.48 -7.97 -9.79
CA ALA A 60 2.89 -8.17 -8.40
C ALA A 60 4.12 -7.32 -7.99
N LEU A 61 4.82 -6.72 -8.96
CA LEU A 61 5.80 -5.68 -8.73
C LEU A 61 5.06 -4.50 -8.10
N ILE A 62 5.22 -4.35 -6.78
CA ILE A 62 4.89 -3.12 -6.07
C ILE A 62 5.63 -1.99 -6.78
N LYS A 63 4.95 -1.32 -7.71
CA LYS A 63 5.53 -0.18 -8.43
C LYS A 63 5.84 0.88 -7.39
N ASP A 64 7.09 1.31 -7.38
CA ASP A 64 7.50 2.41 -6.52
C ASP A 64 6.64 3.64 -6.86
N PRO A 65 6.05 4.30 -5.84
CA PRO A 65 5.18 5.43 -6.07
C PRO A 65 5.97 6.53 -6.79
N THR A 66 5.51 6.90 -7.99
CA THR A 66 6.13 7.93 -8.81
C THR A 66 5.57 9.29 -8.39
N PRO A 67 6.41 10.28 -8.05
CA PRO A 67 5.95 11.61 -7.72
C PRO A 67 5.36 12.28 -8.97
N ILE A 68 4.21 12.94 -8.80
CA ILE A 68 3.52 13.67 -9.85
C ILE A 68 3.08 15.03 -9.33
N ASN A 69 2.81 15.97 -10.22
CA ASN A 69 2.31 17.28 -9.86
C ASN A 69 0.84 17.42 -10.24
N ILE A 70 0.03 17.98 -9.34
CA ILE A 70 -1.37 18.33 -9.59
C ILE A 70 -1.53 19.84 -9.69
N THR A 71 -2.48 20.30 -10.48
CA THR A 71 -2.73 21.74 -10.68
C THR A 71 -3.63 22.33 -9.59
N ASN A 72 -4.52 21.52 -8.99
CA ASN A 72 -5.52 21.95 -8.01
C ASN A 72 -5.11 21.72 -6.54
N LYS A 73 -3.84 21.98 -6.19
CA LYS A 73 -3.32 21.74 -4.82
C LYS A 73 -4.08 22.48 -3.71
N LYS A 74 -4.57 23.69 -4.00
CA LYS A 74 -5.33 24.50 -3.02
C LYS A 74 -6.67 23.88 -2.66
N ASP A 75 -7.42 23.42 -3.66
CA ASP A 75 -8.72 22.79 -3.47
C ASP A 75 -8.57 21.45 -2.72
N VAL A 76 -7.52 20.71 -3.06
CA VAL A 76 -7.13 19.49 -2.35
C VAL A 76 -6.81 19.78 -0.89
N ALA A 77 -6.01 20.81 -0.60
CA ALA A 77 -5.66 21.18 0.77
C ALA A 77 -6.89 21.58 1.60
N LEU A 78 -7.80 22.38 1.03
CA LEU A 78 -9.06 22.75 1.68
C LEU A 78 -9.91 21.52 2.01
N LYS A 79 -10.00 20.58 1.07
CA LYS A 79 -10.76 19.35 1.30
C LYS A 79 -10.10 18.45 2.33
N MET A 80 -8.77 18.32 2.29
CA MET A 80 -8.01 17.58 3.29
C MET A 80 -8.19 18.18 4.68
N GLN A 81 -8.17 19.50 4.81
CA GLN A 81 -8.43 20.20 6.08
C GLN A 81 -9.80 19.83 6.64
N ASP A 82 -10.86 19.93 5.83
CA ASP A 82 -12.22 19.61 6.25
C ASP A 82 -12.38 18.14 6.67
N LEU A 83 -11.77 17.21 5.94
CA LEU A 83 -11.88 15.78 6.23
C LEU A 83 -11.03 15.34 7.43
N SER A 84 -9.86 15.94 7.62
CA SER A 84 -8.92 15.59 8.71
C SER A 84 -9.13 16.38 10.00
N LYS A 85 -10.01 17.39 9.99
CA LYS A 85 -10.34 18.25 11.15
C LYS A 85 -9.12 18.95 11.77
N VAL A 86 -8.17 19.33 10.92
CA VAL A 86 -7.02 20.18 11.29
C VAL A 86 -7.32 21.66 11.03
N ASP A 87 -6.54 22.58 11.60
CA ASP A 87 -6.73 24.02 11.38
C ASP A 87 -6.37 24.47 9.98
N GLY A 88 -5.38 23.81 9.39
CA GLY A 88 -4.88 24.12 8.07
C GLY A 88 -3.97 23.02 7.56
N VAL A 89 -3.82 22.96 6.24
CA VAL A 89 -2.92 22.04 5.54
C VAL A 89 -1.89 22.86 4.77
N ASN A 90 -0.62 22.54 4.95
CA ASN A 90 0.47 23.21 4.28
C ASN A 90 0.60 22.69 2.83
N VAL A 91 0.24 23.55 1.88
CA VAL A 91 0.26 23.25 0.44
C VAL A 91 1.68 23.05 -0.10
N ASP A 92 2.67 23.76 0.44
CA ASP A 92 4.06 23.68 -0.01
C ASP A 92 4.72 22.36 0.41
N SER A 93 4.27 21.80 1.54
CA SER A 93 4.68 20.48 2.01
C SER A 93 3.99 19.31 1.30
N MET A 94 3.06 19.59 0.38
CA MET A 94 2.23 18.58 -0.25
C MET A 94 3.01 17.76 -1.29
N ASN A 95 3.14 16.47 -1.02
CA ASN A 95 3.70 15.49 -1.94
C ASN A 95 2.57 14.64 -2.55
N ILE A 96 2.55 14.50 -3.87
CA ILE A 96 1.57 13.70 -4.57
C ILE A 96 2.30 12.61 -5.33
N SER A 97 1.86 11.38 -5.17
CA SER A 97 2.46 10.23 -5.85
C SER A 97 1.39 9.27 -6.34
N THR A 98 1.72 8.47 -7.35
CA THR A 98 0.84 7.41 -7.85
C THR A 98 1.63 6.14 -8.09
N ARG A 99 0.98 4.99 -7.93
CA ARG A 99 1.52 3.68 -8.32
C ARG A 99 1.00 3.21 -9.68
N ASP A 100 -0.02 3.89 -10.18
CA ASP A 100 -0.61 3.61 -11.49
C ASP A 100 0.25 4.25 -12.59
N ASN A 101 0.06 3.84 -13.85
CA ASN A 101 0.79 4.46 -14.96
C ASN A 101 0.02 5.67 -15.49
N PRO A 102 0.42 6.92 -15.18
CA PRO A 102 -0.30 8.12 -15.60
C PRO A 102 -0.27 8.33 -17.12
N SER A 103 0.57 7.59 -17.86
CA SER A 103 0.66 7.69 -19.32
C SER A 103 -0.36 6.82 -20.07
N ASN A 104 -0.95 5.82 -19.40
CA ASN A 104 -1.85 4.85 -20.04
C ASN A 104 -3.31 4.98 -19.54
N ASP A 105 -3.50 5.37 -18.28
CA ASP A 105 -4.82 5.44 -17.65
C ASP A 105 -5.35 6.88 -17.59
N LYS A 106 -6.56 7.09 -18.10
CA LYS A 106 -7.25 8.41 -18.05
C LYS A 106 -7.67 8.79 -16.63
N ASN A 107 -7.89 7.79 -15.78
CA ASN A 107 -8.23 7.93 -14.37
C ASN A 107 -7.31 7.01 -13.58
N PHE A 108 -6.61 7.55 -12.59
CA PHE A 108 -5.69 6.80 -11.74
C PHE A 108 -5.77 7.30 -10.30
N THR A 109 -5.34 6.49 -9.35
CA THR A 109 -5.37 6.86 -7.93
C THR A 109 -4.08 7.55 -7.52
N VAL A 110 -4.21 8.64 -6.77
CA VAL A 110 -3.09 9.39 -6.22
C VAL A 110 -3.11 9.35 -4.71
N ILE A 111 -1.92 9.20 -4.14
CA ILE A 111 -1.65 9.31 -2.71
C ILE A 111 -1.11 10.71 -2.48
N ILE A 112 -1.76 11.44 -1.58
CA ILE A 112 -1.46 12.83 -1.24
C ILE A 112 -1.01 12.86 0.21
N GLU A 113 0.22 13.30 0.42
CA GLU A 113 0.80 13.50 1.75
C GLU A 113 0.99 14.99 1.99
N ALA A 114 0.53 15.51 3.12
CA ALA A 114 0.73 16.92 3.48
C ALA A 114 0.86 17.08 4.99
N LEU A 115 1.50 18.17 5.41
CA LEU A 115 1.59 18.54 6.83
C LEU A 115 0.38 19.40 7.23
N GLY A 116 -0.15 19.17 8.43
CA GLY A 116 -1.29 19.86 9.00
C GLY A 116 -0.99 20.56 10.32
N TYR A 117 -1.70 21.64 10.60
CA TYR A 117 -1.56 22.45 11.82
C TYR A 117 -2.62 22.06 12.86
N ALA A 118 -2.22 22.02 14.13
CA ALA A 118 -3.16 21.77 15.22
C ALA A 118 -4.19 22.91 15.34
N SER A 119 -5.42 22.57 15.71
CA SER A 119 -6.45 23.57 16.02
C SER A 119 -5.96 24.54 17.11
N PRO A 120 -6.26 25.85 16.97
CA PRO A 120 -5.94 26.84 17.97
C PRO A 120 -6.58 26.44 19.30
N ASN A 121 -5.78 26.40 20.36
CA ASN A 121 -6.32 26.23 21.69
C ASN A 121 -6.61 27.60 22.28
N SER A 122 -7.87 27.86 22.63
CA SER A 122 -8.28 29.11 23.26
C SER A 122 -8.33 28.93 24.77
N THR A 123 -7.26 29.32 25.47
CA THR A 123 -7.28 29.40 26.93
C THR A 123 -7.25 30.87 27.32
N SER A 124 -8.34 31.36 27.92
CA SER A 124 -8.43 32.67 28.58
C SER A 124 -8.07 33.89 27.69
N GLY A 125 -8.73 34.02 26.53
CA GLY A 125 -8.73 35.26 25.73
C GLY A 125 -7.58 35.42 24.74
N GLN A 126 -6.64 34.48 24.69
CA GLN A 126 -5.57 34.44 23.69
C GLN A 126 -5.82 33.30 22.69
N ILE A 127 -5.79 33.61 21.39
CA ILE A 127 -5.81 32.62 20.31
C ILE A 127 -4.35 32.29 20.00
N ILE A 128 -3.94 31.06 20.32
CA ILE A 128 -2.59 30.57 19.97
C ILE A 128 -2.69 29.84 18.63
N ILE A 129 -2.12 30.44 17.59
CA ILE A 129 -2.04 29.84 16.25
C ILE A 129 -0.76 29.01 16.17
N SER A 130 -0.87 27.72 15.81
CA SER A 130 0.30 26.85 15.66
C SER A 130 1.06 27.22 14.39
N GLN A 131 2.28 27.75 14.53
CA GLN A 131 3.14 28.03 13.37
C GLN A 131 3.89 26.79 12.88
N GLU A 132 4.01 25.77 13.73
CA GLU A 132 4.66 24.51 13.40
C GLU A 132 3.61 23.45 13.05
N PRO A 133 3.79 22.68 11.96
CA PRO A 133 2.91 21.58 11.63
C PRO A 133 3.01 20.48 12.69
N SER A 134 1.88 20.06 13.24
CA SER A 134 1.81 19.04 14.29
C SER A 134 1.27 17.70 13.79
N TYR A 135 0.83 17.65 12.52
CA TYR A 135 0.22 16.47 11.94
C TYR A 135 0.80 16.17 10.55
N LYS A 136 0.89 14.89 10.20
CA LYS A 136 1.07 14.40 8.83
C LYS A 136 -0.23 13.75 8.39
N ILE A 137 -0.81 14.23 7.30
CA ILE A 137 -2.07 13.75 6.74
C ILE A 137 -1.77 13.01 5.45
N ILE A 138 -2.30 11.79 5.33
CA ILE A 138 -2.20 10.95 4.15
C ILE A 138 -3.62 10.74 3.62
N ALA A 139 -3.85 11.12 2.37
CA ALA A 139 -5.13 10.98 1.69
C ALA A 139 -4.96 10.22 0.37
N SER A 140 -6.05 9.62 -0.08
CA SER A 140 -6.18 8.97 -1.38
C SER A 140 -7.31 9.61 -2.16
N ALA A 141 -7.05 9.96 -3.42
CA ALA A 141 -8.05 10.51 -4.32
C ALA A 141 -7.85 9.98 -5.74
N PRO A 142 -8.92 9.75 -6.51
CA PRO A 142 -8.78 9.54 -7.94
C PRO A 142 -8.38 10.87 -8.61
N ALA A 143 -7.51 10.80 -9.60
CA ALA A 143 -7.05 11.91 -10.41
C ALA A 143 -7.24 11.61 -11.89
N SER A 144 -7.44 12.67 -12.66
CA SER A 144 -7.63 12.59 -14.11
C SER A 144 -6.94 13.77 -14.80
N TYR A 145 -6.57 13.58 -16.05
CA TYR A 145 -6.04 14.67 -16.87
C TYR A 145 -7.19 15.58 -17.32
N ARG A 146 -7.17 16.87 -16.93
CA ARG A 146 -8.19 17.85 -17.31
C ARG A 146 -7.54 19.13 -17.82
N GLY A 147 -7.70 19.38 -19.11
CA GLY A 147 -7.17 20.59 -19.77
C GLY A 147 -5.65 20.65 -19.74
N GLU A 148 -5.09 21.50 -18.88
CA GLU A 148 -3.66 21.83 -18.80
C GLU A 148 -2.85 20.97 -17.81
N GLY A 149 -3.47 20.01 -17.11
CA GLY A 149 -2.71 19.12 -16.22
C GLY A 149 -3.54 18.09 -15.47
N ILE A 150 -2.88 17.41 -14.54
CA ILE A 150 -3.50 16.41 -13.67
C ILE A 150 -4.26 17.13 -12.56
N MET A 151 -5.53 16.77 -12.39
CA MET A 151 -6.39 17.27 -11.31
C MET A 151 -6.86 16.10 -10.44
N ALA A 152 -6.71 16.23 -9.12
CA ALA A 152 -7.27 15.28 -8.17
C ALA A 152 -8.75 15.60 -7.90
N ASP A 153 -9.60 14.59 -7.87
CA ASP A 153 -11.03 14.74 -7.55
C ASP A 153 -11.21 14.87 -6.03
N THR A 154 -11.56 16.07 -5.59
CA THR A 154 -11.80 16.40 -4.19
C THR A 154 -13.09 15.79 -3.64
N ASN A 155 -14.07 15.43 -4.48
CA ASN A 155 -15.36 14.92 -3.99
C ASN A 155 -15.27 13.45 -3.55
N SER A 156 -14.41 12.68 -4.20
CA SER A 156 -14.14 11.26 -3.90
C SER A 156 -12.86 11.05 -3.10
N MET A 157 -12.31 12.11 -2.51
CA MET A 157 -11.12 12.04 -1.67
C MET A 157 -11.43 11.38 -0.33
N THR A 158 -10.50 10.55 0.15
CA THR A 158 -10.59 9.87 1.43
C THR A 158 -9.31 10.08 2.24
N ILE A 159 -9.44 10.31 3.55
CA ILE A 159 -8.28 10.35 4.45
C ILE A 159 -7.92 8.93 4.82
N THR A 160 -6.71 8.51 4.49
CA THR A 160 -6.18 7.20 4.83
C THR A 160 -5.60 7.21 6.24
N SER A 161 -4.91 8.29 6.63
CA SER A 161 -4.31 8.41 7.96
C SER A 161 -4.06 9.85 8.35
N VAL A 162 -4.12 10.13 9.66
CA VAL A 162 -3.68 11.38 10.29
C VAL A 162 -2.75 10.99 11.43
N LEU A 163 -1.46 11.33 11.30
CA LEU A 163 -0.42 11.03 12.29
C LEU A 163 -0.02 12.30 13.02
N LYS A 164 0.13 12.24 14.34
CA LYS A 164 0.67 13.34 15.13
C LYS A 164 2.21 13.30 15.09
N LEU A 165 2.82 14.43 14.80
CA LEU A 165 4.27 14.64 14.85
C LEU A 165 4.66 15.01 16.28
N TYR A 166 5.73 14.41 16.79
CA TYR A 166 6.27 14.62 18.14
C TYR A 166 7.68 15.18 18.07
#